data_AF-A0A392QYN1-F1
#
_entry.id   AF-A0A392QYN1-F1
#
_cell.length_a   1.000
_cell.length_b   1.000
_cell.length_c   1.000
_cell.angle_alpha   90.00
_cell.angle_beta   90.00
_cell.angle_gamma   90.00
#
_symmetry.space_group_name_H-M   'P 1'
#
loop_
_entity.id
_entity.type
_entity.pdbx_description
1 polymer ?
#
loop_
_entity_poly.entity_id
_entity_poly.type
_entity_poly.pdbx_seq_one_letter_code
_entity_poly.pdbx_strand_id
1 'polypeptide(L)' 'MVLSISEREGEDSGSTEAFGAIADCYTELGDLEKAGQYYDKYIA' A
#
# COMPACT_ATOMS: atom_id res chain seq x y z
N MET A 1 -10.26 4.39 23.08
CA MET A 1 -11.16 3.41 22.45
C MET A 1 -11.34 3.80 20.98
N VAL A 2 -10.28 3.65 20.19
CA VAL A 2 -10.24 4.02 18.76
C VAL A 2 -9.42 3.00 17.95
N LEU A 3 -8.43 2.36 18.59
CA LEU A 3 -7.64 1.30 17.97
C LEU A 3 -8.40 -0.01 17.67
N SER A 4 -9.57 -0.24 18.29
CA SER A 4 -10.30 -1.51 18.10
C SER A 4 -11.35 -1.47 16.98
N ILE A 5 -11.55 -0.33 16.33
CA ILE A 5 -12.55 -0.18 15.26
C ILE A 5 -11.89 -0.36 13.88
N SER A 6 -10.64 0.11 13.70
CA SER A 6 -9.91 -0.05 12.44
C SER A 6 -9.50 -1.50 12.12
N GLU A 7 -9.49 -2.40 13.10
CA GLU A 7 -9.29 -3.84 12.83
C GLU A 7 -10.59 -4.56 12.43
N ARG A 8 -11.76 -3.91 12.59
CA ARG A 8 -13.07 -4.50 12.32
C ARG A 8 -13.71 -4.00 11.04
N GLU A 9 -13.47 -2.74 10.69
CA GLU A 9 -13.75 -2.22 9.36
C GLU A 9 -12.57 -2.62 8.48
N GLY A 10 -12.70 -3.74 7.75
CA GLY A 10 -11.81 -4.06 6.64
C GLY A 10 -11.92 -3.00 5.55
N GLU A 11 -11.44 -1.80 5.85
CA GLU A 11 -11.38 -0.65 4.95
C GLU A 11 -10.14 -0.84 4.08
N ASP A 12 -10.26 -1.84 3.21
CA ASP A 12 -9.33 -2.18 2.13
C ASP A 12 -8.98 -0.94 1.27
N SER A 13 -9.83 0.09 1.32
CA SER A 13 -9.68 1.38 0.67
C SER A 13 -8.43 2.17 1.11
N GLY A 14 -7.94 2.00 2.34
CA GLY A 14 -6.70 2.64 2.80
C GLY A 14 -5.42 1.89 2.37
N SER A 15 -5.57 0.64 1.91
CA SER A 15 -4.46 -0.24 1.55
C SER A 15 -3.92 0.12 0.17
N THR A 16 -4.81 0.40 -0.78
CA THR A 16 -4.46 0.75 -2.15
C THR A 16 -3.61 2.02 -2.19
N GLU A 17 -4.08 3.14 -1.63
CA GLU A 17 -3.28 4.40 -1.62
C GLU A 17 -1.92 4.23 -0.93
N ALA A 18 -1.84 3.41 0.12
CA ALA A 18 -0.58 3.10 0.79
C ALA A 18 0.39 2.32 -0.11
N PHE A 19 -0.10 1.37 -0.92
CA PHE A 19 0.76 0.63 -1.86
C PHE A 19 1.36 1.53 -2.94
N GLY A 20 0.63 2.55 -3.40
CA GLY A 20 1.13 3.52 -4.37
C GLY A 20 2.28 4.35 -3.80
N ALA A 21 2.13 4.84 -2.57
CA ALA A 21 3.19 5.58 -1.88
C ALA A 21 4.43 4.71 -1.60
N ILE A 22 4.23 3.44 -1.28
CA ILE A 22 5.33 2.47 -1.06
C ILE A 22 6.06 2.17 -2.37
N ALA A 23 5.32 1.97 -3.47
CA ALA A 23 5.88 1.71 -4.80
C ALA A 23 6.73 2.89 -5.30
N ASP A 24 6.27 4.12 -5.06
CA ASP A 24 7.01 5.34 -5.40
C ASP A 24 8.33 5.42 -4.61
N CYS A 25 8.28 5.13 -3.30
CA CYS A 25 9.48 5.06 -2.47
C CYS A 25 10.52 4.04 -2.99
N TYR A 26 10.07 2.86 -3.42
CA TYR A 26 10.99 1.85 -3.99
C TYR A 26 11.52 2.26 -5.38
N THR A 27 10.73 2.97 -6.16
CA THR A 27 11.14 3.53 -7.45
C THR A 27 12.26 4.56 -7.26
N GLU A 28 12.11 5.47 -6.29
CA GLU A 28 13.13 6.47 -5.92
C GLU A 28 14.41 5.83 -5.34
N LEU A 29 14.29 4.66 -4.70
CA LEU A 29 15.43 3.86 -4.23
C LEU A 29 16.10 3.04 -5.34
N GLY A 30 15.54 3.01 -6.55
CA GLY A 30 16.01 2.21 -7.68
C GLY A 30 15.68 0.71 -7.59
N ASP A 31 14.89 0.30 -6.60
CA ASP A 31 14.45 -1.09 -6.39
C ASP A 31 13.13 -1.32 -7.15
N LEU A 32 13.24 -1.35 -8.48
CA LEU A 32 12.11 -1.45 -9.40
C LEU A 32 11.35 -2.78 -9.29
N GLU A 33 12.01 -3.85 -8.83
CA GLU A 33 11.39 -5.17 -8.67
C GLU A 33 10.34 -5.14 -7.56
N LYS A 34 10.66 -4.50 -6.42
CA LYS A 34 9.68 -4.27 -5.36
C LYS A 34 8.64 -3.25 -5.74
N ALA A 35 9.04 -2.15 -6.40
CA ALA A 35 8.09 -1.13 -6.85
C ALA A 35 6.98 -1.75 -7.72
N GLY A 36 7.34 -2.61 -8.68
CA GLY A 36 6.38 -3.34 -9.53
C GLY A 36 5.40 -4.20 -8.73
N GLN A 37 5.88 -4.97 -7.74
CA GLN A 37 5.01 -5.80 -6.89
C GLN A 37 4.00 -4.99 -6.07
N TYR A 38 4.36 -3.78 -5.66
CA TYR A 38 3.45 -2.88 -4.95
C TYR A 38 2.51 -2.14 -5.90
N TYR A 39 2.94 -1.81 -7.13
CA TYR A 39 2.03 -1.31 -8.17
C TYR A 39 1.01 -2.36 -8.61
N ASP A 40 1.38 -3.63 -8.72
CA ASP A 40 0.42 -4.69 -9.01
C ASP A 40 -0.63 -4.82 -7.90
N LYS A 41 -0.25 -4.64 -6.63
CA LYS A 41 -1.18 -4.59 -5.49
C LYS A 41 -1.98 -3.30 -5.38
N TYR A 42 -1.47 -2.21 -5.96
CA TYR A 42 -2.18 -0.94 -6.09
C TYR A 42 -3.29 -1.01 -7.16
N ILE A 43 -3.09 -1.80 -8.20
CA ILE A 43 -4.03 -1.91 -9.34
C ILE A 43 -5.01 -3.09 -9.18
N ALA A 44 -4.69 -4.08 -8.33
CA ALA A 44 -5.52 -5.24 -8.02
C ALA A 44 -6.71 -4.89 -7.11
#